data_AF-A0A9N8UUX5-F1
#
_entry.id   AF-A0A9N8UUX5-F1
#
_cell.length_a   1.000
_cell.length_b   1.000
_cell.length_c   1.000
_cell.angle_alpha   90.00
_cell.angle_beta   90.00
_cell.angle_gamma   90.00
#
_symmetry.space_group_name_H-M   'P 1'
#
loop_
_entity.id
_entity.type
_entity.pdbx_description
1 polymer ?
#
loop_
_entity_poly.entity_id
_entity_poly.type
_entity_poly.pdbx_seq_one_letter_code
_entity_poly.pdbx_strand_id
1 'polypeptide(L)'
;MAECNNRKYNFTNVTITERGLTVTYTDGNSSRWPKENKPANYKANEPITYYCSADETRLEFYLSKLGGALAQAILEVTAVLTGFPKGYALFDHFKECDSEIIRRDTYLFGSSISRFRSPHEFEEHLLWMASDKTNKCICKYCRPSELGAWRGKETELRSLPNDIIARPDSKPVNIKSNKRDNKSNSQNLSLTNSGYDIDNTFRRGEIVWSNVKQSLDITQQRELSRQLGEELNDRIEYWPAMVINRIRAPYVSKSSVRVARELEFLYDLQILLINNNLQLQPKAIKPWRAFDANKIILDFENIKYTARDELVVKYIKAVKRAIHVASIFTPVLSYEYKPPISLTDSTKNEVEKRYYQQILSFTHFKTIMFGPELFRINDFIQFQDSGEQSILRIKSIYHDENNDMKIIGELLHIIPEKDGHSKLVPKNSDNSNRIIDILQALGRFYSFYKIKCNTVVKEQKSAIHRENILSGRQKQELPYVLHHPFSKVSNQRRYNNHQMKMTEDMEIDT
;
A
#
# COMPACT_ATOMS: atom_id res chain seq x y z
N MET A 1 -30.44 -23.32 -17.56
CA MET A 1 -30.36 -22.99 -16.11
C MET A 1 -29.61 -24.12 -15.45
N ALA A 2 -28.63 -23.83 -14.58
CA ALA A 2 -27.77 -24.85 -13.97
C ALA A 2 -27.80 -24.71 -12.45
N GLU A 3 -28.03 -25.82 -11.76
CA GLU A 3 -28.03 -25.87 -10.29
C GLU A 3 -26.59 -25.77 -9.79
N CYS A 4 -26.21 -24.60 -9.27
CA CYS A 4 -24.91 -24.44 -8.63
C CYS A 4 -24.92 -25.19 -7.29
N ASN A 5 -23.96 -26.09 -7.09
CA ASN A 5 -23.88 -26.97 -5.92
C ASN A 5 -24.01 -26.19 -4.60
N ASN A 6 -25.17 -26.34 -3.94
CA ASN A 6 -25.51 -25.62 -2.72
C ASN A 6 -24.65 -26.16 -1.55
N ARG A 7 -23.47 -25.54 -1.35
CA ARG A 7 -22.43 -26.01 -0.41
C ARG A 7 -23.00 -26.04 1.01
N LYS A 8 -23.17 -27.25 1.54
CA LYS A 8 -23.93 -27.59 2.76
C LYS A 8 -23.27 -27.17 4.09
N TYR A 9 -22.63 -26.00 4.13
CA TYR A 9 -22.03 -25.40 5.31
C TYR A 9 -22.97 -24.35 5.91
N ASN A 10 -23.21 -24.46 7.21
CA ASN A 10 -23.86 -23.42 8.00
C ASN A 10 -22.77 -22.50 8.58
N PHE A 11 -22.75 -21.22 8.19
CA PHE A 11 -21.63 -20.31 8.44
C PHE A 11 -21.81 -19.48 9.71
N THR A 12 -21.26 -19.98 10.83
CA THR A 12 -21.42 -19.37 12.17
C THR A 12 -20.17 -18.69 12.70
N ASN A 13 -19.00 -18.90 12.07
CA ASN A 13 -17.70 -18.37 12.51
C ASN A 13 -17.20 -17.24 11.60
N VAL A 14 -18.11 -16.37 11.15
CA VAL A 14 -17.81 -15.19 10.32
C VAL A 14 -18.43 -13.96 10.97
N THR A 15 -17.70 -12.84 10.96
CA THR A 15 -18.24 -11.51 11.22
C THR A 15 -18.14 -10.67 9.95
N ILE A 16 -19.30 -10.25 9.44
CA ILE A 16 -19.43 -9.34 8.30
C ILE A 16 -19.31 -7.90 8.84
N THR A 17 -18.57 -7.05 8.14
CA THR A 17 -18.40 -5.62 8.48
C THR A 17 -18.30 -4.78 7.22
N GLU A 18 -18.46 -3.46 7.32
CA GLU A 18 -18.20 -2.52 6.22
C GLU A 18 -16.79 -2.65 5.61
N ARG A 19 -15.83 -3.19 6.38
CA ARG A 19 -14.44 -3.44 5.96
C ARG A 19 -14.22 -4.80 5.29
N GLY A 20 -15.25 -5.64 5.21
CA GLY A 20 -15.16 -7.01 4.70
C GLY A 20 -15.38 -8.08 5.77
N LEU A 21 -15.00 -9.31 5.41
CA LEU A 21 -15.29 -10.53 6.17
C LEU A 21 -14.15 -10.89 7.13
N THR A 22 -14.50 -11.29 8.35
CA THR A 22 -13.54 -11.73 9.37
C THR A 22 -13.92 -13.12 9.85
N VAL A 23 -13.06 -14.13 9.64
CA VAL A 23 -13.30 -15.49 10.17
C VAL A 23 -12.83 -15.54 11.62
N THR A 24 -13.74 -15.86 12.54
CA THR A 24 -13.53 -15.74 14.00
C THR A 24 -12.89 -16.98 14.62
N TYR A 25 -13.04 -18.14 13.99
CA TYR A 25 -12.38 -19.38 14.37
C TYR A 25 -11.07 -19.61 13.60
N THR A 26 -10.13 -20.38 14.18
CA THR A 26 -8.85 -20.74 13.55
C THR A 26 -8.31 -22.06 14.10
N ASP A 27 -7.58 -22.82 13.27
CA ASP A 27 -6.63 -23.86 13.68
C ASP A 27 -5.16 -23.39 13.58
N GLY A 28 -4.94 -22.11 13.28
CA GLY A 28 -3.64 -21.51 13.01
C GLY A 28 -2.78 -21.28 14.26
N ASN A 29 -1.49 -21.61 14.15
CA ASN A 29 -0.50 -21.51 15.22
C ASN A 29 0.79 -20.84 14.70
N SER A 30 1.16 -19.70 15.27
CA SER A 30 2.33 -18.91 14.84
C SER A 30 3.67 -19.58 15.12
N SER A 31 3.75 -20.58 16.01
CA SER A 31 4.97 -21.40 16.16
C SER A 31 5.26 -22.31 14.94
N ARG A 32 4.32 -22.39 13.98
CA ARG A 32 4.48 -23.09 12.69
C ARG A 32 5.02 -22.18 11.58
N TRP A 33 5.19 -20.88 11.83
CA TRP A 33 5.81 -19.96 10.87
C TRP A 33 7.31 -20.27 10.72
N PRO A 34 7.90 -20.01 9.53
CA PRO A 34 9.34 -20.15 9.37
C PRO A 34 10.06 -19.16 10.30
N LYS A 35 11.14 -19.61 10.95
CA LYS A 35 12.04 -18.72 11.68
C LYS A 35 12.87 -17.95 10.65
N GLU A 36 12.48 -16.72 10.36
CA GLU A 36 13.11 -15.87 9.33
C GLU A 36 14.64 -15.79 9.54
N ASN A 37 15.39 -16.32 8.58
CA ASN A 37 16.85 -16.30 8.54
C ASN A 37 17.29 -16.37 7.07
N LYS A 38 18.04 -15.38 6.58
CA LYS A 38 18.97 -15.59 5.47
C LYS A 38 20.26 -16.17 6.08
N PRO A 39 20.78 -17.32 5.64
CA PRO A 39 21.95 -17.94 6.28
C PRO A 39 23.17 -17.02 6.18
N ALA A 40 23.91 -16.89 7.28
CA ALA A 40 25.01 -15.92 7.40
C ALA A 40 26.32 -16.38 6.75
N ASN A 41 26.53 -17.69 6.60
CA ASN A 41 27.75 -18.28 6.06
C ASN A 41 27.48 -18.94 4.71
N TYR A 42 28.36 -18.68 3.74
CA TYR A 42 28.23 -19.07 2.35
C TYR A 42 29.28 -20.11 1.99
N LYS A 43 28.90 -21.09 1.17
CA LYS A 43 29.81 -21.78 0.25
C LYS A 43 29.51 -21.30 -1.16
N ALA A 44 30.51 -21.28 -2.04
CA ALA A 44 30.27 -21.05 -3.45
C ALA A 44 29.43 -22.19 -4.05
N ASN A 45 28.59 -21.85 -5.04
CA ASN A 45 27.85 -22.79 -5.91
C ASN A 45 26.77 -23.67 -5.23
N GLU A 46 26.40 -23.45 -3.95
CA GLU A 46 25.24 -24.09 -3.32
C GLU A 46 24.02 -23.14 -3.32
N PRO A 47 22.84 -23.52 -3.86
CA PRO A 47 21.70 -22.61 -3.99
C PRO A 47 20.97 -22.39 -2.66
N ILE A 48 20.83 -21.11 -2.28
CA ILE A 48 20.36 -20.69 -0.96
C ILE A 48 18.84 -20.64 -0.92
N THR A 49 18.23 -21.30 0.09
CA THR A 49 16.79 -21.21 0.34
C THR A 49 16.46 -20.54 1.67
N TYR A 50 15.62 -19.50 1.64
CA TYR A 50 15.14 -18.82 2.84
C TYR A 50 13.68 -18.39 2.71
N TYR A 51 13.10 -17.95 3.84
CA TYR A 51 11.74 -17.40 3.92
C TYR A 51 11.79 -15.98 4.48
N CYS A 52 10.93 -15.11 3.95
CA CYS A 52 10.55 -13.85 4.61
C CYS A 52 9.03 -13.66 4.52
N SER A 53 8.49 -12.78 5.33
CA SER A 53 7.10 -12.32 5.25
C SER A 53 6.79 -11.82 3.82
N ALA A 54 5.64 -12.22 3.26
CA ALA A 54 5.25 -11.90 1.89
C ALA A 54 4.78 -10.44 1.75
N ASP A 55 4.92 -9.87 0.54
CA ASP A 55 4.58 -8.47 0.28
C ASP A 55 3.05 -8.17 0.33
N GLU A 56 2.72 -6.89 0.52
CA GLU A 56 1.33 -6.43 0.65
C GLU A 56 0.48 -6.72 -0.60
N THR A 57 1.08 -6.75 -1.80
CA THR A 57 0.37 -7.08 -3.05
C THR A 57 -0.04 -8.55 -3.09
N ARG A 58 0.85 -9.46 -2.65
CA ARG A 58 0.57 -10.90 -2.50
C ARG A 58 -0.44 -11.14 -1.36
N LEU A 59 -0.32 -10.41 -0.26
CA LEU A 59 -1.29 -10.43 0.84
C LEU A 59 -2.70 -10.01 0.38
N GLU A 60 -2.84 -8.85 -0.26
CA GLU A 60 -4.13 -8.38 -0.79
C GLU A 60 -4.73 -9.33 -1.83
N PHE A 61 -3.91 -9.93 -2.70
CA PHE A 61 -4.36 -10.94 -3.67
C PHE A 61 -4.96 -12.17 -2.95
N TYR A 62 -4.28 -12.71 -1.93
CA TYR A 62 -4.79 -13.82 -1.13
C TYR A 62 -6.10 -13.44 -0.42
N LEU A 63 -6.13 -12.30 0.29
CA LEU A 63 -7.29 -11.85 1.06
C LEU A 63 -8.50 -11.54 0.18
N SER A 64 -8.30 -11.02 -1.04
CA SER A 64 -9.36 -10.79 -2.02
C SER A 64 -9.89 -12.09 -2.63
N LYS A 65 -9.04 -13.02 -3.05
CA LYS A 65 -9.51 -14.32 -3.60
C LYS A 65 -10.25 -15.15 -2.56
N LEU A 66 -9.73 -15.20 -1.34
CA LEU A 66 -10.36 -15.90 -0.21
C LEU A 66 -11.65 -15.21 0.27
N GLY A 67 -11.67 -13.87 0.27
CA GLY A 67 -12.84 -13.08 0.62
C GLY A 67 -13.99 -13.28 -0.37
N GLY A 68 -13.70 -13.23 -1.67
CA GLY A 68 -14.70 -13.48 -2.71
C GLY A 68 -15.30 -14.88 -2.65
N ALA A 69 -14.48 -15.91 -2.42
CA ALA A 69 -14.96 -17.28 -2.25
C ALA A 69 -15.84 -17.47 -1.00
N LEU A 70 -15.48 -16.84 0.13
CA LEU A 70 -16.30 -16.85 1.34
C LEU A 70 -17.60 -16.06 1.14
N ALA A 71 -17.54 -14.86 0.56
CA ALA A 71 -18.70 -14.03 0.25
C ALA A 71 -19.71 -14.76 -0.63
N GLN A 72 -19.25 -15.40 -1.71
CA GLN A 72 -20.08 -16.23 -2.59
C GLN A 72 -20.73 -17.41 -1.85
N ALA A 73 -20.03 -18.02 -0.89
CA ALA A 73 -20.56 -19.16 -0.12
C ALA A 73 -21.57 -18.76 0.97
N ILE A 74 -21.53 -17.51 1.45
CA ILE A 74 -22.49 -16.97 2.44
C ILE A 74 -23.56 -16.04 1.82
N LEU A 75 -23.56 -15.90 0.48
CA LEU A 75 -24.42 -14.99 -0.30
C LEU A 75 -24.27 -13.50 0.05
N GLU A 76 -23.07 -13.09 0.47
CA GLU A 76 -22.74 -11.71 0.83
C GLU A 76 -22.08 -10.91 -0.29
N VAL A 77 -22.20 -9.58 -0.21
CA VAL A 77 -21.67 -8.63 -1.20
C VAL A 77 -20.19 -8.29 -0.92
N THR A 78 -19.71 -8.50 0.31
CA THR A 78 -18.39 -8.01 0.77
C THR A 78 -17.23 -8.96 0.43
N ALA A 79 -16.68 -8.84 -0.78
CA ALA A 79 -15.75 -9.80 -1.39
C ALA A 79 -14.27 -9.79 -0.92
N VAL A 80 -13.93 -9.37 0.31
CA VAL A 80 -12.54 -9.31 0.81
C VAL A 80 -12.44 -9.75 2.28
N LEU A 81 -11.44 -10.56 2.63
CA LEU A 81 -11.07 -10.83 4.03
C LEU A 81 -10.36 -9.63 4.66
N THR A 82 -10.75 -9.24 5.88
CA THR A 82 -10.05 -8.21 6.68
C THR A 82 -8.63 -8.62 7.09
N GLY A 83 -8.36 -9.93 7.09
CA GLY A 83 -7.08 -10.55 7.39
C GLY A 83 -7.20 -12.08 7.38
N PHE A 84 -6.08 -12.80 7.49
CA PHE A 84 -6.13 -14.25 7.68
C PHE A 84 -6.68 -14.61 9.07
N PRO A 85 -7.27 -15.82 9.24
CA PRO A 85 -7.59 -16.36 10.56
C PRO A 85 -6.36 -16.32 11.49
N LYS A 86 -6.56 -16.01 12.78
CA LYS A 86 -5.47 -15.79 13.73
C LYS A 86 -4.46 -16.95 13.72
N GLY A 87 -3.16 -16.62 13.71
CA GLY A 87 -2.07 -17.61 13.66
C GLY A 87 -1.70 -18.07 12.25
N TYR A 88 -2.40 -17.63 11.21
CA TYR A 88 -1.94 -17.73 9.83
C TYR A 88 -1.18 -16.48 9.39
N ALA A 89 -0.13 -16.68 8.57
CA ALA A 89 0.62 -15.61 7.92
C ALA A 89 1.25 -16.09 6.61
N LEU A 90 1.43 -15.17 5.67
CA LEU A 90 1.90 -15.43 4.31
C LEU A 90 3.40 -15.16 4.22
N PHE A 91 4.16 -16.13 3.73
CA PHE A 91 5.62 -16.03 3.58
C PHE A 91 6.02 -16.38 2.15
N ASP A 92 6.97 -15.62 1.61
CA ASP A 92 7.62 -15.95 0.35
C ASP A 92 8.87 -16.78 0.60
N HIS A 93 9.05 -17.81 -0.23
CA HIS A 93 10.20 -18.70 -0.21
C HIS A 93 11.05 -18.46 -1.44
N PHE A 94 12.28 -18.02 -1.19
CA PHE A 94 13.25 -17.70 -2.23
C PHE A 94 14.21 -18.87 -2.42
N LYS A 95 14.60 -19.13 -3.67
CA LYS A 95 15.78 -19.91 -4.03
C LYS A 95 16.69 -19.01 -4.84
N GLU A 96 17.82 -18.62 -4.25
CA GLU A 96 18.89 -17.85 -4.90
C GLU A 96 20.01 -18.78 -5.39
N CYS A 97 20.72 -18.37 -6.43
CA CYS A 97 22.06 -18.87 -6.78
C CYS A 97 22.85 -17.69 -7.33
N ASP A 98 24.13 -17.57 -6.97
CA ASP A 98 25.04 -16.54 -7.50
C ASP A 98 24.51 -15.10 -7.38
N SER A 99 23.72 -14.85 -6.33
CA SER A 99 22.96 -13.62 -6.03
C SER A 99 21.73 -13.32 -6.91
N GLU A 100 21.37 -14.19 -7.86
CA GLU A 100 20.13 -14.09 -8.62
C GLU A 100 18.99 -14.93 -8.01
N ILE A 101 17.77 -14.40 -8.03
CA ILE A 101 16.56 -15.08 -7.53
C ILE A 101 16.01 -15.98 -8.64
N ILE A 102 16.45 -17.24 -8.68
CA ILE A 102 15.96 -18.25 -9.63
C ILE A 102 14.47 -18.54 -9.43
N ARG A 103 13.97 -18.51 -8.17
CA ARG A 103 12.57 -18.84 -7.87
C ARG A 103 12.06 -18.16 -6.60
N ARG A 104 10.80 -17.71 -6.63
CA ARG A 104 10.07 -17.09 -5.50
C ARG A 104 8.65 -17.65 -5.37
N ASP A 105 8.50 -18.74 -4.62
CA ASP A 105 7.19 -19.30 -4.26
C ASP A 105 6.50 -18.44 -3.17
N THR A 106 5.19 -18.54 -3.03
CA THR A 106 4.43 -18.02 -1.86
C THR A 106 3.77 -19.17 -1.11
N TYR A 107 3.83 -19.14 0.22
CA TYR A 107 3.19 -20.13 1.08
C TYR A 107 2.44 -19.47 2.24
N LEU A 108 1.19 -19.88 2.45
CA LEU A 108 0.43 -19.55 3.64
C LEU A 108 0.75 -20.58 4.74
N PHE A 109 1.39 -20.13 5.81
CA PHE A 109 1.71 -20.93 7.00
C PHE A 109 0.69 -20.66 8.11
N GLY A 110 0.50 -21.64 9.00
CA GLY A 110 -0.33 -21.48 10.20
C GLY A 110 -0.93 -22.81 10.66
N SER A 111 -1.50 -23.60 9.75
CA SER A 111 -2.11 -24.88 10.10
C SER A 111 -1.11 -25.84 10.76
N SER A 112 -1.62 -26.68 11.65
CA SER A 112 -0.89 -27.83 12.18
C SER A 112 -0.45 -28.81 11.07
N ILE A 113 -1.26 -28.96 10.01
CA ILE A 113 -1.15 -30.05 9.03
C ILE A 113 -0.15 -29.74 7.91
N SER A 114 -0.28 -28.59 7.25
CA SER A 114 0.58 -28.19 6.12
C SER A 114 0.57 -26.69 5.89
N ARG A 115 1.52 -26.22 5.08
CA ARG A 115 1.44 -24.93 4.38
C ARG A 115 0.63 -25.07 3.09
N PHE A 116 -0.04 -24.00 2.68
CA PHE A 116 -0.84 -23.92 1.45
C PHE A 116 -0.08 -23.09 0.40
N ARG A 117 -0.14 -23.47 -0.89
CA ARG A 117 0.66 -22.84 -1.97
C ARG A 117 -0.09 -21.80 -2.79
N SER A 118 -1.40 -21.71 -2.63
CA SER A 118 -2.27 -20.76 -3.33
C SER A 118 -3.52 -20.46 -2.49
N PRO A 119 -4.29 -19.40 -2.81
CA PRO A 119 -5.58 -19.14 -2.17
C PRO A 119 -6.55 -20.33 -2.32
N HIS A 120 -6.63 -20.91 -3.52
CA HIS A 120 -7.53 -22.01 -3.83
C HIS A 120 -7.22 -23.31 -3.05
N GLU A 121 -5.95 -23.56 -2.70
CA GLU A 121 -5.63 -24.69 -1.81
C GLU A 121 -6.19 -24.51 -0.38
N PHE A 122 -6.31 -23.25 0.07
CA PHE A 122 -6.77 -22.89 1.41
C PHE A 122 -8.28 -22.62 1.48
N GLU A 123 -8.92 -22.34 0.35
CA GLU A 123 -10.35 -22.03 0.20
C GLU A 123 -11.25 -23.00 1.00
N GLU A 124 -11.17 -24.30 0.73
CA GLU A 124 -11.96 -25.33 1.43
C GLU A 124 -11.66 -25.43 2.94
N HIS A 125 -10.46 -25.02 3.36
CA HIS A 125 -10.08 -24.97 4.77
C HIS A 125 -10.65 -23.73 5.45
N LEU A 126 -10.68 -22.59 4.75
CA LEU A 126 -11.30 -21.35 5.19
C LEU A 126 -12.82 -21.49 5.30
N LEU A 127 -13.49 -22.04 4.28
CA LEU A 127 -14.93 -22.28 4.30
C LEU A 127 -15.31 -23.24 5.45
N TRP A 128 -14.50 -24.28 5.69
CA TRP A 128 -14.68 -25.14 6.85
C TRP A 128 -14.50 -24.39 8.19
N MET A 129 -13.46 -23.55 8.33
CA MET A 129 -13.25 -22.76 9.56
C MET A 129 -14.37 -21.74 9.80
N ALA A 130 -14.92 -21.16 8.73
CA ALA A 130 -16.06 -20.25 8.75
C ALA A 130 -17.40 -20.96 9.07
N SER A 131 -17.51 -22.25 8.75
CA SER A 131 -18.67 -23.08 9.09
C SER A 131 -18.77 -23.39 10.59
N ASP A 132 -19.91 -23.91 11.03
CA ASP A 132 -20.09 -24.51 12.35
C ASP A 132 -19.23 -25.76 12.63
N LYS A 133 -18.56 -26.30 11.58
CA LYS A 133 -17.70 -27.49 11.59
C LYS A 133 -18.42 -28.80 11.92
N THR A 134 -19.75 -28.85 11.74
CA THR A 134 -20.52 -30.11 11.73
C THR A 134 -19.99 -31.07 10.65
N ASN A 135 -19.71 -30.53 9.46
CA ASN A 135 -18.97 -31.20 8.42
C ASN A 135 -17.46 -31.18 8.70
N LYS A 136 -16.79 -32.33 8.52
CA LYS A 136 -15.31 -32.39 8.52
C LYS A 136 -14.75 -31.62 7.32
N CYS A 137 -13.67 -30.85 7.51
CA CYS A 137 -12.96 -30.16 6.42
C CYS A 137 -12.73 -31.06 5.20
N ILE A 138 -12.92 -30.53 3.99
CA ILE A 138 -12.66 -31.24 2.73
C ILE A 138 -11.40 -30.74 2.01
N CYS A 139 -10.58 -29.88 2.63
CA CYS A 139 -9.35 -29.39 1.99
C CYS A 139 -8.34 -30.52 1.74
N LYS A 140 -7.48 -30.33 0.73
CA LYS A 140 -6.54 -31.36 0.26
C LYS A 140 -5.51 -31.83 1.28
N TYR A 141 -5.31 -31.07 2.37
CA TYR A 141 -4.43 -31.42 3.46
C TYR A 141 -5.17 -32.12 4.62
N CYS A 142 -6.46 -31.82 4.83
CA CYS A 142 -7.29 -32.47 5.86
C CYS A 142 -7.79 -33.87 5.47
N ARG A 143 -8.02 -34.14 4.17
CA ARG A 143 -8.43 -35.48 3.68
C ARG A 143 -7.52 -36.05 2.56
N PRO A 144 -6.23 -36.28 2.84
CA PRO A 144 -5.27 -36.76 1.84
C PRO A 144 -5.56 -38.21 1.35
N SER A 145 -6.41 -38.96 2.07
CA SER A 145 -6.86 -40.30 1.69
C SER A 145 -8.08 -40.31 0.75
N GLU A 146 -9.00 -39.35 0.88
CA GLU A 146 -10.27 -39.35 0.13
C GLU A 146 -10.14 -38.63 -1.23
N LEU A 147 -9.38 -37.53 -1.28
CA LEU A 147 -9.15 -36.76 -2.51
C LEU A 147 -8.23 -37.45 -3.53
N GLY A 148 -7.71 -38.64 -3.21
CA GLY A 148 -7.10 -39.54 -4.19
C GLY A 148 -8.12 -40.18 -5.15
N ALA A 149 -9.39 -40.29 -4.74
CA ALA A 149 -10.46 -40.84 -5.59
C ALA A 149 -11.22 -39.74 -6.35
N TRP A 150 -11.49 -38.60 -5.72
CA TRP A 150 -12.28 -37.51 -6.32
C TRP A 150 -11.60 -36.81 -7.49
N ARG A 151 -10.26 -36.71 -7.49
CA ARG A 151 -9.51 -36.01 -8.55
C ARG A 151 -9.45 -36.78 -9.88
N GLY A 152 -10.09 -37.95 -9.97
CA GLY A 152 -10.21 -38.74 -11.20
C GLY A 152 -11.49 -38.50 -12.02
N LYS A 153 -12.42 -37.62 -11.59
CA LYS A 153 -13.72 -37.43 -12.27
C LYS A 153 -14.03 -36.03 -12.82
N GLU A 154 -13.25 -35.00 -12.50
CA GLU A 154 -13.44 -33.66 -13.08
C GLU A 154 -12.59 -33.41 -14.35
N THR A 155 -11.62 -34.29 -14.65
CA THR A 155 -10.72 -34.10 -15.80
C THR A 155 -11.33 -34.58 -17.13
N GLU A 156 -12.26 -35.55 -17.10
CA GLU A 156 -12.86 -36.15 -18.31
C GLU A 156 -13.70 -35.17 -19.15
N LEU A 157 -14.08 -34.00 -18.60
CA LEU A 157 -14.82 -32.98 -19.37
C LEU A 157 -13.92 -31.97 -20.12
N ARG A 158 -12.59 -31.99 -19.94
CA ARG A 158 -11.68 -30.99 -20.56
C ARG A 158 -10.27 -31.52 -20.94
N SER A 159 -10.20 -32.65 -21.64
CA SER A 159 -8.99 -32.99 -22.43
C SER A 159 -9.27 -33.97 -23.57
N LEU A 160 -9.05 -33.52 -24.81
CA LEU A 160 -8.66 -34.41 -25.92
C LEU A 160 -7.18 -34.83 -25.73
N PRO A 161 -6.73 -35.95 -26.34
CA PRO A 161 -5.61 -36.73 -25.79
C PRO A 161 -4.22 -36.21 -26.14
N ASN A 162 -3.24 -36.60 -25.31
CA ASN A 162 -1.88 -36.98 -25.72
C ASN A 162 -1.14 -37.71 -24.58
N ASP A 163 -1.31 -39.03 -24.57
CA ASP A 163 -0.34 -40.10 -24.31
C ASP A 163 0.80 -40.02 -23.26
N ILE A 164 0.80 -41.05 -22.40
CA ILE A 164 1.92 -41.92 -21.96
C ILE A 164 3.09 -41.30 -21.16
N ILE A 165 3.14 -41.60 -19.86
CA ILE A 165 4.19 -42.34 -19.09
C ILE A 165 3.72 -42.43 -17.61
N ALA A 166 4.15 -43.43 -16.82
CA ALA A 166 3.48 -43.82 -15.58
C ALA A 166 4.38 -44.27 -14.40
N ARG A 167 3.78 -44.32 -13.18
CA ARG A 167 4.22 -45.00 -11.93
C ARG A 167 5.37 -44.35 -11.11
N PRO A 168 5.59 -44.73 -9.82
CA PRO A 168 4.59 -45.01 -8.77
C PRO A 168 4.93 -44.48 -7.35
N ASP A 169 3.91 -44.51 -6.47
CA ASP A 169 3.89 -44.79 -5.01
C ASP A 169 5.06 -44.45 -4.04
N SER A 170 4.70 -43.76 -2.95
CA SER A 170 4.70 -44.40 -1.60
C SER A 170 3.94 -43.61 -0.50
N LYS A 171 3.25 -44.37 0.36
CA LYS A 171 2.66 -44.07 1.69
C LYS A 171 3.38 -45.02 2.71
N PRO A 172 3.16 -45.07 4.05
CA PRO A 172 2.10 -44.54 4.94
C PRO A 172 2.58 -43.28 5.73
N VAL A 173 2.27 -42.91 6.98
CA VAL A 173 1.60 -43.50 8.17
C VAL A 173 0.77 -42.43 8.92
N ASN A 174 -0.15 -42.84 9.80
CA ASN A 174 -1.02 -41.96 10.61
C ASN A 174 -1.27 -42.59 12.00
N ILE A 175 -1.09 -41.84 13.09
CA ILE A 175 -1.50 -42.24 14.44
C ILE A 175 -2.29 -41.08 15.11
N LYS A 176 -3.35 -41.44 15.83
CA LYS A 176 -4.35 -40.54 16.43
C LYS A 176 -4.17 -40.48 17.95
N SER A 177 -4.52 -39.34 18.58
CA SER A 177 -5.17 -39.37 19.90
C SER A 177 -5.89 -38.06 20.27
N ASN A 178 -7.17 -38.21 20.57
CA ASN A 178 -8.10 -37.39 21.37
C ASN A 178 -7.55 -36.11 22.05
N LYS A 179 -8.16 -34.93 21.82
CA LYS A 179 -9.40 -34.45 22.47
C LYS A 179 -9.37 -34.43 24.01
N ARG A 180 -9.30 -33.23 24.59
CA ARG A 180 -10.14 -32.80 25.73
C ARG A 180 -10.60 -31.36 25.48
N ASP A 181 -11.89 -31.13 25.62
CA ASP A 181 -12.51 -29.81 25.51
C ASP A 181 -12.36 -29.08 26.85
N ASN A 182 -12.19 -27.75 26.83
CA ASN A 182 -12.50 -26.91 27.98
C ASN A 182 -12.96 -25.51 27.52
N LYS A 183 -14.06 -25.03 28.08
CA LYS A 183 -14.87 -23.94 27.52
C LYS A 183 -15.01 -22.81 28.55
N SER A 184 -14.31 -21.70 28.33
CA SER A 184 -14.36 -20.52 29.19
C SER A 184 -14.99 -19.32 28.47
N ASN A 185 -16.09 -18.80 29.02
CA ASN A 185 -16.77 -17.62 28.47
C ASN A 185 -15.92 -16.35 28.58
N SER A 186 -16.02 -15.47 27.57
CA SER A 186 -15.85 -14.03 27.75
C SER A 186 -16.93 -13.34 26.92
N GLN A 187 -17.79 -12.55 27.55
CA GLN A 187 -19.05 -12.10 26.97
C GLN A 187 -18.91 -10.98 25.94
N ASN A 188 -19.98 -10.78 25.18
CA ASN A 188 -20.17 -9.69 24.22
C ASN A 188 -19.88 -8.32 24.85
N LEU A 189 -19.30 -7.41 24.07
CA LEU A 189 -19.46 -5.98 24.29
C LEU A 189 -19.85 -5.32 22.96
N SER A 190 -21.16 -5.21 22.73
CA SER A 190 -21.72 -4.47 21.59
C SER A 190 -21.67 -2.97 21.90
N LEU A 191 -20.91 -2.21 21.13
CA LEU A 191 -20.94 -0.74 21.17
C LEU A 191 -21.25 -0.20 19.78
N THR A 192 -22.52 0.14 19.57
CA THR A 192 -23.02 0.92 18.45
C THR A 192 -22.43 2.33 18.50
N ASN A 193 -21.59 2.69 17.52
CA ASN A 193 -21.28 4.10 17.25
C ASN A 193 -20.84 4.28 15.79
N SER A 194 -21.54 5.15 15.06
CA SER A 194 -21.35 5.41 13.63
C SER A 194 -20.16 6.34 13.36
N GLY A 195 -18.95 5.88 13.69
CA GLY A 195 -17.70 6.62 13.46
C GLY A 195 -16.88 6.03 12.32
N TYR A 196 -16.57 6.83 11.31
CA TYR A 196 -15.62 6.43 10.26
C TYR A 196 -14.23 6.17 10.85
N ASP A 197 -13.74 4.94 10.69
CA ASP A 197 -12.47 4.49 11.26
C ASP A 197 -11.31 4.75 10.28
N ILE A 198 -10.63 5.88 10.49
CA ILE A 198 -9.59 6.46 9.61
C ILE A 198 -8.24 5.74 9.80
N ASP A 199 -7.70 5.20 8.71
CA ASP A 199 -6.35 4.65 8.65
C ASP A 199 -5.28 5.76 8.66
N ASN A 200 -4.71 6.01 9.83
CA ASN A 200 -3.59 6.93 10.05
C ASN A 200 -2.21 6.26 9.84
N THR A 201 -2.14 5.00 9.41
CA THR A 201 -0.86 4.28 9.24
C THR A 201 -0.17 4.63 7.93
N PHE A 202 1.16 4.47 7.93
CA PHE A 202 1.97 4.60 6.72
C PHE A 202 1.98 3.29 5.92
N ARG A 203 2.20 3.37 4.62
CA ARG A 203 1.98 2.27 3.67
C ARG A 203 3.19 2.08 2.76
N ARG A 204 3.34 0.86 2.23
CA ARG A 204 4.48 0.49 1.40
C ARG A 204 4.62 1.41 0.17
N GLY A 205 5.81 1.97 -0.03
CA GLY A 205 6.12 2.92 -1.11
C GLY A 205 5.82 4.39 -0.79
N GLU A 206 5.21 4.70 0.36
CA GLU A 206 5.06 6.09 0.82
C GLU A 206 6.39 6.69 1.26
N ILE A 207 6.55 7.99 1.05
CA ILE A 207 7.66 8.79 1.58
C ILE A 207 7.19 9.47 2.86
N VAL A 208 8.02 9.35 3.90
CA VAL A 208 7.77 9.86 5.24
C VAL A 208 9.00 10.60 5.77
N TRP A 209 8.81 11.41 6.80
CA TRP A 209 9.89 12.02 7.55
C TRP A 209 10.27 11.13 8.74
N SER A 210 11.52 10.70 8.80
CA SER A 210 12.07 9.80 9.81
C SER A 210 12.99 10.56 10.77
N ASN A 211 12.75 10.47 12.08
CA ASN A 211 13.49 11.23 13.09
C ASN A 211 14.98 10.83 13.14
N VAL A 212 15.89 11.79 12.94
CA VAL A 212 17.33 11.56 12.76
C VAL A 212 17.98 10.87 13.97
N LYS A 213 17.58 11.23 15.19
CA LYS A 213 18.11 10.65 16.44
C LYS A 213 17.79 9.15 16.59
N GLN A 214 16.85 8.63 15.80
CA GLN A 214 16.45 7.22 15.73
C GLN A 214 16.82 6.55 14.40
N SER A 215 17.17 7.30 13.36
CA SER A 215 17.39 6.77 12.00
C SER A 215 18.81 6.90 11.45
N LEU A 216 19.69 7.62 12.15
CA LEU A 216 21.14 7.62 11.90
C LEU A 216 21.87 6.92 13.05
N ASP A 217 22.99 6.24 12.77
CA ASP A 217 23.84 5.70 13.84
C ASP A 217 24.60 6.81 14.59
N ILE A 218 25.19 6.50 15.75
CA ILE A 218 25.85 7.50 16.60
C ILE A 218 27.06 8.20 15.93
N THR A 219 27.70 7.55 14.95
CA THR A 219 28.79 8.14 14.17
C THR A 219 28.23 9.09 13.13
N GLN A 220 27.19 8.66 12.40
CA GLN A 220 26.46 9.51 11.45
C GLN A 220 25.83 10.73 12.13
N GLN A 221 25.25 10.60 13.33
CA GLN A 221 24.71 11.72 14.10
C GLN A 221 25.81 12.72 14.49
N ARG A 222 26.93 12.25 15.05
CA ARG A 222 28.07 13.11 15.42
C ARG A 222 28.67 13.82 14.21
N GLU A 223 28.83 13.11 13.10
CA GLU A 223 29.37 13.67 11.87
C GLU A 223 28.41 14.70 11.24
N LEU A 224 27.10 14.46 11.28
CA LEU A 224 26.09 15.43 10.85
C LEU A 224 26.15 16.71 11.70
N SER A 225 26.19 16.59 13.03
CA SER A 225 26.39 17.74 13.94
C SER A 225 27.71 18.47 13.67
N ARG A 226 28.79 17.75 13.35
CA ARG A 226 30.12 18.32 13.02
C ARG A 226 30.13 19.04 11.66
N GLN A 227 29.31 18.62 10.69
CA GLN A 227 29.14 19.28 9.38
C GLN A 227 28.22 20.51 9.48
N LEU A 228 27.20 20.45 10.34
CA LEU A 228 26.25 21.56 10.55
C LEU A 228 26.82 22.68 11.43
N GLY A 229 27.60 22.34 12.46
CA GLY A 229 27.98 23.29 13.51
C GLY A 229 26.80 23.66 14.42
N GLU A 230 27.07 24.40 15.49
CA GLU A 230 26.09 24.63 16.56
C GLU A 230 24.83 25.38 16.09
N GLU A 231 24.97 26.38 15.22
CA GLU A 231 23.84 27.19 14.70
C GLU A 231 22.86 26.42 13.79
N LEU A 232 23.30 25.30 13.19
CA LEU A 232 22.51 24.56 12.20
C LEU A 232 22.14 23.14 12.66
N ASN A 233 22.69 22.65 13.78
CA ASN A 233 22.53 21.28 14.27
C ASN A 233 21.06 20.83 14.37
N ASP A 234 20.20 21.70 14.90
CA ASP A 234 18.76 21.41 15.08
C ASP A 234 17.92 21.59 13.80
N ARG A 235 18.51 22.03 12.66
CA ARG A 235 17.78 22.18 11.39
C ARG A 235 17.47 20.85 10.68
N ILE A 236 18.11 19.74 11.08
CA ILE A 236 17.91 18.40 10.49
C ILE A 236 17.40 17.42 11.56
N GLU A 237 16.22 17.68 12.12
CA GLU A 237 15.55 16.76 13.07
C GLU A 237 14.97 15.51 12.36
N TYR A 238 14.64 15.60 11.07
CA TYR A 238 14.06 14.51 10.28
C TYR A 238 14.76 14.34 8.93
N TRP A 239 14.78 13.11 8.42
CA TRP A 239 15.33 12.74 7.11
C TRP A 239 14.25 12.07 6.23
N PRO A 240 14.19 12.31 4.91
CA PRO A 240 13.25 11.63 4.01
C PRO A 240 13.52 10.12 3.92
N ALA A 241 12.50 9.31 4.16
CA ALA A 241 12.59 7.85 4.13
C ALA A 241 11.43 7.23 3.35
N MET A 242 11.63 6.06 2.73
CA MET A 242 10.58 5.29 2.08
C MET A 242 10.18 4.10 2.95
N VAL A 243 8.87 3.88 3.11
CA VAL A 243 8.33 2.72 3.83
C VAL A 243 8.47 1.46 2.97
N ILE A 244 9.27 0.50 3.43
CA ILE A 244 9.50 -0.78 2.75
C ILE A 244 8.47 -1.82 3.19
N ASN A 245 8.23 -1.94 4.51
CA ASN A 245 7.25 -2.83 5.11
C ASN A 245 6.55 -2.16 6.31
N ARG A 246 5.38 -2.69 6.68
CA ARG A 246 4.66 -2.39 7.92
C ARG A 246 4.37 -3.71 8.63
N ILE A 247 5.09 -3.99 9.72
CA ILE A 247 5.02 -5.22 10.50
C ILE A 247 4.14 -5.00 11.73
N ARG A 248 3.18 -5.90 12.00
CA ARG A 248 2.30 -5.77 13.17
C ARG A 248 3.05 -6.19 14.45
N ALA A 249 3.04 -5.33 15.46
CA ALA A 249 3.75 -5.56 16.71
C ALA A 249 3.17 -6.80 17.45
N PRO A 250 4.01 -7.71 17.97
CA PRO A 250 3.55 -8.97 18.55
C PRO A 250 2.85 -8.82 19.92
N TYR A 251 3.03 -7.67 20.59
CA TYR A 251 2.45 -7.38 21.90
C TYR A 251 1.84 -5.97 21.92
N VAL A 252 0.51 -5.91 21.81
CA VAL A 252 -0.29 -4.72 22.13
C VAL A 252 -1.22 -5.10 23.27
N SER A 253 -1.00 -4.51 24.44
CA SER A 253 -1.89 -4.71 25.60
C SER A 253 -3.27 -4.10 25.31
N LYS A 254 -4.33 -4.64 25.92
CA LYS A 254 -5.71 -4.14 25.75
C LYS A 254 -5.99 -2.79 26.46
N SER A 255 -4.93 -2.04 26.79
CA SER A 255 -5.00 -0.72 27.43
C SER A 255 -5.39 0.37 26.42
N SER A 256 -6.67 0.72 26.39
CA SER A 256 -7.30 1.79 25.58
C SER A 256 -7.14 1.66 24.05
N VAL A 257 -8.28 1.67 23.35
CA VAL A 257 -8.36 1.41 21.88
C VAL A 257 -7.56 2.41 21.04
N ARG A 258 -7.32 3.63 21.54
CA ARG A 258 -6.53 4.68 20.86
C ARG A 258 -5.02 4.43 20.96
N VAL A 259 -4.46 4.28 22.18
CA VAL A 259 -3.03 4.02 22.40
C VAL A 259 -2.57 2.71 21.76
N ALA A 260 -3.45 1.70 21.74
CA ALA A 260 -3.19 0.42 21.07
C ALA A 260 -2.78 0.55 19.59
N ARG A 261 -3.26 1.57 18.86
CA ARG A 261 -3.05 1.72 17.42
C ARG A 261 -1.74 2.41 17.06
N GLU A 262 -1.31 3.39 17.84
CA GLU A 262 0.00 4.05 17.66
C GLU A 262 1.18 3.14 18.03
N LEU A 263 0.90 1.97 18.60
CA LEU A 263 1.87 0.91 18.91
C LEU A 263 1.61 -0.39 18.14
N GLU A 264 0.61 -0.41 17.23
CA GLU A 264 0.21 -1.62 16.52
C GLU A 264 1.20 -2.05 15.43
N PHE A 265 2.04 -1.14 14.95
CA PHE A 265 2.95 -1.39 13.84
C PHE A 265 4.36 -0.88 14.09
N LEU A 266 5.33 -1.63 13.57
CA LEU A 266 6.71 -1.21 13.32
C LEU A 266 6.88 -1.05 11.80
N TYR A 267 7.70 -0.10 11.38
CA TYR A 267 7.94 0.18 9.96
C TYR A 267 9.39 -0.05 9.59
N ASP A 268 9.62 -0.91 8.60
CA ASP A 268 10.93 -1.01 7.97
C ASP A 268 11.07 0.15 6.99
N LEU A 269 12.00 1.06 7.24
CA LEU A 269 12.28 2.23 6.42
C LEU A 269 13.61 2.09 5.70
N GLN A 270 13.64 2.51 4.43
CA GLN A 270 14.87 2.82 3.71
C GLN A 270 15.09 4.33 3.77
N ILE A 271 16.17 4.77 4.42
CA ILE A 271 16.52 6.19 4.52
C ILE A 271 17.07 6.66 3.17
N LEU A 272 16.50 7.70 2.56
CA LEU A 272 16.90 8.09 1.20
C LEU A 272 18.35 8.59 1.18
N LEU A 273 19.16 8.01 0.28
CA LEU A 273 20.61 8.25 0.14
C LEU A 273 21.50 7.80 1.31
N ILE A 274 20.99 6.97 2.22
CA ILE A 274 21.78 6.28 3.25
C ILE A 274 21.51 4.77 3.14
N ASN A 275 22.56 3.95 3.12
CA ASN A 275 22.46 2.50 2.91
C ASN A 275 22.04 1.72 4.18
N ASN A 276 21.24 2.35 5.04
CA ASN A 276 20.73 1.77 6.29
C ASN A 276 19.22 1.54 6.16
N ASN A 277 18.79 0.28 6.30
CA ASN A 277 17.38 -0.06 6.53
C ASN A 277 17.17 -0.17 8.05
N LEU A 278 16.12 0.48 8.58
CA LEU A 278 15.86 0.52 10.02
C LEU A 278 14.38 0.32 10.35
N GLN A 279 14.12 -0.38 11.44
CA GLN A 279 12.77 -0.66 11.93
C GLN A 279 12.38 0.34 13.02
N LEU A 280 11.42 1.23 12.73
CA LEU A 280 11.02 2.33 13.62
C LEU A 280 9.59 2.21 14.13
N GLN A 281 9.35 2.78 15.32
CA GLN A 281 8.01 2.95 15.89
C GLN A 281 7.27 4.15 15.25
N PRO A 282 5.92 4.16 15.21
CA PRO A 282 5.15 5.19 14.49
C PRO A 282 5.42 6.62 14.99
N LYS A 283 5.70 6.77 16.30
CA LYS A 283 6.07 8.05 16.93
C LYS A 283 7.29 8.74 16.31
N ALA A 284 8.23 7.96 15.76
CA ALA A 284 9.47 8.43 15.14
C ALA A 284 9.28 8.95 13.71
N ILE A 285 8.07 8.83 13.18
CA ILE A 285 7.73 9.07 11.78
C ILE A 285 6.67 10.16 11.71
N LYS A 286 6.68 10.96 10.64
CA LYS A 286 5.62 11.92 10.28
C LYS A 286 5.28 11.77 8.79
N PRO A 287 4.01 11.99 8.36
CA PRO A 287 3.66 12.05 6.95
C PRO A 287 4.46 13.16 6.25
N TRP A 288 4.78 13.02 4.96
CA TRP A 288 5.56 14.01 4.22
C TRP A 288 5.03 15.44 4.37
N ARG A 289 3.70 15.60 4.37
CA ARG A 289 2.98 16.88 4.47
C ARG A 289 3.02 17.56 5.86
N ALA A 290 3.75 16.99 6.82
CA ALA A 290 3.96 17.59 8.16
C ALA A 290 4.95 18.77 8.16
N PHE A 291 5.81 18.88 7.15
CA PHE A 291 6.81 19.93 7.01
C PHE A 291 6.85 20.47 5.58
N ASP A 292 7.23 21.74 5.42
CA ASP A 292 7.43 22.35 4.11
C ASP A 292 8.84 22.01 3.60
N ALA A 293 8.90 21.01 2.72
CA ALA A 293 10.14 20.57 2.11
C ALA A 293 10.81 21.65 1.24
N ASN A 294 10.03 22.56 0.63
CA ASN A 294 10.60 23.63 -0.19
C ASN A 294 11.24 24.69 0.70
N LYS A 295 10.56 25.08 1.80
CA LYS A 295 11.16 25.97 2.79
C LYS A 295 12.43 25.37 3.40
N ILE A 296 12.40 24.09 3.76
CA ILE A 296 13.60 23.36 4.23
C ILE A 296 14.75 23.52 3.23
N ILE A 297 14.51 23.36 1.92
CA ILE A 297 15.55 23.59 0.91
C ILE A 297 16.06 25.04 0.93
N LEU A 298 15.18 26.04 0.94
CA LEU A 298 15.56 27.46 0.97
C LEU A 298 16.46 27.81 2.17
N ASP A 299 16.19 27.22 3.35
CA ASP A 299 17.00 27.37 4.57
C ASP A 299 18.45 26.83 4.41
N PHE A 300 18.74 26.09 3.33
CA PHE A 300 20.04 25.51 2.97
C PHE A 300 20.66 26.06 1.65
N GLU A 301 19.97 26.90 0.85
CA GLU A 301 20.49 27.31 -0.48
C GLU A 301 21.63 28.34 -0.43
N ASN A 302 21.71 29.16 0.63
CA ASN A 302 22.75 30.19 0.78
C ASN A 302 24.03 29.69 1.46
N ILE A 303 24.09 28.41 1.86
CA ILE A 303 25.21 27.85 2.62
C ILE A 303 26.23 27.22 1.66
N LYS A 304 27.51 27.53 1.86
CA LYS A 304 28.61 26.99 1.03
C LYS A 304 29.11 25.66 1.57
N TYR A 305 28.67 24.56 0.96
CA TYR A 305 29.16 23.22 1.28
C TYR A 305 30.55 22.94 0.70
N THR A 306 31.34 22.18 1.44
CA THR A 306 32.62 21.63 1.01
C THR A 306 32.50 20.12 0.70
N ALA A 307 33.56 19.53 0.17
CA ALA A 307 33.64 18.07 -0.02
C ALA A 307 33.63 17.28 1.31
N ARG A 308 33.71 17.94 2.48
CA ARG A 308 33.63 17.32 3.82
C ARG A 308 32.22 17.27 4.39
N ASP A 309 31.23 17.84 3.70
CA ASP A 309 29.86 18.01 4.20
C ASP A 309 28.90 16.99 3.59
N GLU A 310 29.38 15.75 3.48
CA GLU A 310 28.78 14.68 2.67
C GLU A 310 27.36 14.29 3.14
N LEU A 311 27.09 14.33 4.45
CA LEU A 311 25.77 14.00 5.00
C LEU A 311 24.78 15.15 4.75
N VAL A 312 25.20 16.40 4.90
CA VAL A 312 24.34 17.56 4.59
C VAL A 312 24.02 17.61 3.08
N VAL A 313 24.99 17.33 2.22
CA VAL A 313 24.77 17.20 0.77
C VAL A 313 23.86 16.02 0.42
N LYS A 314 24.01 14.86 1.08
CA LYS A 314 23.09 13.71 0.95
C LYS A 314 21.66 14.07 1.39
N TYR A 315 21.50 14.78 2.51
CA TYR A 315 20.20 15.24 3.00
C TYR A 315 19.49 16.14 2.00
N ILE A 316 20.15 17.21 1.53
CA ILE A 316 19.59 18.15 0.55
C ILE A 316 19.20 17.42 -0.74
N LYS A 317 20.03 16.47 -1.20
CA LYS A 317 19.74 15.65 -2.38
C LYS A 317 18.58 14.66 -2.16
N ALA A 318 18.40 14.14 -0.94
CA ALA A 318 17.27 13.30 -0.56
C ALA A 318 15.95 14.09 -0.52
N VAL A 319 15.97 15.30 0.08
CA VAL A 319 14.82 16.21 0.11
C VAL A 319 14.45 16.65 -1.31
N LYS A 320 15.40 17.07 -2.15
CA LYS A 320 15.14 17.44 -3.56
C LYS A 320 14.55 16.28 -4.38
N ARG A 321 14.97 15.02 -4.13
CA ARG A 321 14.32 13.83 -4.74
C ARG A 321 12.89 13.63 -4.27
N ALA A 322 12.64 13.74 -2.96
CA ALA A 322 11.30 13.57 -2.40
C ALA A 322 10.34 14.69 -2.83
N ILE A 323 10.81 15.94 -3.02
CA ILE A 323 10.05 17.02 -3.66
C ILE A 323 9.68 16.67 -5.10
N HIS A 324 10.63 16.18 -5.91
CA HIS A 324 10.36 15.77 -7.29
C HIS A 324 9.32 14.64 -7.33
N VAL A 325 9.44 13.62 -6.49
CA VAL A 325 8.44 12.55 -6.34
C VAL A 325 7.09 13.07 -5.84
N ALA A 326 7.08 14.09 -4.97
CA ALA A 326 5.84 14.73 -4.51
C ALA A 326 5.11 15.51 -5.61
N SER A 327 5.78 15.87 -6.72
CA SER A 327 5.17 16.58 -7.84
C SER A 327 4.54 15.68 -8.92
N ILE A 328 4.60 14.36 -8.77
CA ILE A 328 4.10 13.38 -9.74
C ILE A 328 3.09 12.41 -9.12
N PHE A 329 2.18 11.85 -9.93
CA PHE A 329 1.36 10.70 -9.53
C PHE A 329 1.58 9.49 -10.44
N THR A 330 1.29 8.31 -9.92
CA THR A 330 1.51 7.02 -10.60
C THR A 330 0.34 6.09 -10.30
N PRO A 331 -0.49 5.71 -11.30
CA PRO A 331 -1.43 4.61 -11.15
C PRO A 331 -0.69 3.30 -10.88
N VAL A 332 -1.14 2.50 -9.90
CA VAL A 332 -0.40 1.30 -9.43
C VAL A 332 -1.14 0.01 -9.74
N LEU A 333 -2.45 -0.04 -9.51
CA LEU A 333 -3.23 -1.28 -9.62
C LEU A 333 -4.62 -0.97 -10.20
N SER A 334 -4.87 -1.44 -11.42
CA SER A 334 -6.20 -1.40 -12.05
C SER A 334 -7.12 -2.51 -11.52
N TYR A 335 -8.42 -2.36 -11.74
CA TYR A 335 -9.42 -3.39 -11.43
C TYR A 335 -10.66 -3.28 -12.34
N GLU A 336 -11.40 -4.39 -12.46
CA GLU A 336 -12.72 -4.42 -13.07
C GLU A 336 -13.72 -3.69 -12.17
N TYR A 337 -14.20 -2.52 -12.59
CA TYR A 337 -15.21 -1.77 -11.83
C TYR A 337 -16.57 -2.47 -11.90
N LYS A 338 -17.28 -2.49 -10.77
CA LYS A 338 -18.64 -3.00 -10.68
C LYS A 338 -19.49 -1.95 -9.97
N PRO A 339 -20.68 -1.62 -10.50
CA PRO A 339 -21.49 -0.53 -9.96
C PRO A 339 -22.08 -0.96 -8.60
N PRO A 340 -22.30 -0.02 -7.66
CA PRO A 340 -23.07 -0.29 -6.45
C PRO A 340 -24.43 -0.92 -6.77
N ILE A 341 -24.83 -1.96 -6.01
CA ILE A 341 -26.07 -2.70 -6.26
C ILE A 341 -27.31 -1.80 -6.22
N SER A 342 -27.30 -0.72 -5.42
CA SER A 342 -28.37 0.29 -5.38
C SER A 342 -28.53 1.13 -6.65
N LEU A 343 -27.87 0.79 -7.76
CA LEU A 343 -28.19 1.26 -9.12
C LEU A 343 -29.20 0.38 -9.87
N THR A 344 -29.55 -0.80 -9.35
CA THR A 344 -30.70 -1.57 -9.83
C THR A 344 -32.02 -1.12 -9.19
N ASP A 345 -31.98 -0.25 -8.17
CA ASP A 345 -33.17 0.36 -7.61
C ASP A 345 -33.81 1.36 -8.59
N SER A 346 -35.11 1.21 -8.79
CA SER A 346 -35.90 2.03 -9.72
C SER A 346 -35.98 3.51 -9.32
N THR A 347 -35.75 3.81 -8.04
CA THR A 347 -35.89 5.13 -7.41
C THR A 347 -34.77 6.13 -7.73
N LYS A 348 -33.65 5.68 -8.32
CA LYS A 348 -32.56 6.58 -8.68
C LYS A 348 -32.84 7.42 -9.93
N ASN A 349 -32.33 8.64 -9.92
CA ASN A 349 -32.36 9.58 -11.04
C ASN A 349 -31.65 8.99 -12.29
N GLU A 350 -32.30 9.08 -13.45
CA GLU A 350 -31.76 8.64 -14.75
C GLU A 350 -30.40 9.27 -15.09
N VAL A 351 -30.12 10.48 -14.61
CA VAL A 351 -28.82 11.15 -14.77
C VAL A 351 -27.71 10.37 -14.06
N GLU A 352 -27.94 9.87 -12.84
CA GLU A 352 -26.95 8.98 -12.18
C GLU A 352 -26.78 7.69 -12.98
N LYS A 353 -27.87 7.04 -13.40
CA LYS A 353 -27.80 5.75 -14.11
C LYS A 353 -26.97 5.86 -15.39
N ARG A 354 -27.18 6.92 -16.20
CA ARG A 354 -26.41 7.18 -17.42
C ARG A 354 -24.93 7.47 -17.12
N TYR A 355 -24.63 8.27 -16.11
CA TYR A 355 -23.25 8.53 -15.70
C TYR A 355 -22.53 7.25 -15.23
N TYR A 356 -23.19 6.42 -14.41
CA TYR A 356 -22.62 5.13 -14.00
C TYR A 356 -22.44 4.17 -15.18
N GLN A 357 -23.34 4.19 -16.18
CA GLN A 357 -23.18 3.43 -17.44
C GLN A 357 -21.97 3.92 -18.26
N GLN A 358 -21.73 5.23 -18.33
CA GLN A 358 -20.55 5.79 -19.01
C GLN A 358 -19.25 5.31 -18.35
N ILE A 359 -19.10 5.48 -17.02
CA ILE A 359 -17.85 5.13 -16.35
C ILE A 359 -17.55 3.62 -16.32
N LEU A 360 -18.54 2.74 -16.47
CA LEU A 360 -18.29 1.29 -16.58
C LEU A 360 -17.40 0.91 -17.78
N SER A 361 -17.25 1.78 -18.77
CA SER A 361 -16.33 1.60 -19.91
C SER A 361 -14.87 2.00 -19.62
N PHE A 362 -14.61 2.67 -18.50
CA PHE A 362 -13.34 3.33 -18.21
C PHE A 362 -12.31 2.41 -17.53
N THR A 363 -11.05 2.87 -17.47
CA THR A 363 -10.00 2.16 -16.73
C THR A 363 -9.98 2.63 -15.29
N HIS A 364 -10.44 1.77 -14.37
CA HIS A 364 -10.51 2.06 -12.93
C HIS A 364 -9.30 1.55 -12.16
N PHE A 365 -8.91 2.28 -11.10
CA PHE A 365 -7.74 1.98 -10.26
C PHE A 365 -8.13 1.80 -8.79
N LYS A 366 -7.66 0.70 -8.21
CA LYS A 366 -7.82 0.38 -6.79
C LYS A 366 -6.86 1.22 -5.94
N THR A 367 -5.66 1.48 -6.46
CA THR A 367 -4.60 2.21 -5.76
C THR A 367 -3.74 3.05 -6.71
N ILE A 368 -3.32 4.24 -6.24
CA ILE A 368 -2.37 5.12 -6.93
C ILE A 368 -1.35 5.68 -5.92
N MET A 369 -0.10 5.93 -6.35
CA MET A 369 0.80 6.82 -5.62
C MET A 369 0.46 8.26 -6.00
N PHE A 370 -0.04 9.07 -5.06
CA PHE A 370 -0.25 10.50 -5.23
C PHE A 370 0.89 11.25 -4.54
N GLY A 371 1.86 11.73 -5.33
CA GLY A 371 3.05 12.36 -4.78
C GLY A 371 3.80 11.43 -3.81
N PRO A 372 3.96 11.79 -2.54
CA PRO A 372 4.62 10.95 -1.54
C PRO A 372 3.69 9.90 -0.90
N GLU A 373 2.38 9.93 -1.14
CA GLU A 373 1.37 9.16 -0.39
C GLU A 373 0.68 8.10 -1.29
N LEU A 374 0.11 7.05 -0.70
CA LEU A 374 -0.59 5.98 -1.41
C LEU A 374 -2.10 6.08 -1.15
N PHE A 375 -2.86 6.49 -2.17
CA PHE A 375 -4.33 6.49 -2.13
C PHE A 375 -4.88 5.10 -2.51
N ARG A 376 -5.96 4.70 -1.87
CA ARG A 376 -6.74 3.48 -2.10
C ARG A 376 -8.25 3.80 -2.08
N ILE A 377 -9.07 2.93 -2.65
CA ILE A 377 -10.54 3.02 -2.51
C ILE A 377 -10.92 2.92 -1.02
N ASN A 378 -11.93 3.70 -0.61
CA ASN A 378 -12.39 3.97 0.76
C ASN A 378 -11.43 4.81 1.64
N ASP A 379 -10.31 5.31 1.11
CA ASP A 379 -9.52 6.31 1.82
C ASP A 379 -10.25 7.65 1.96
N PHE A 380 -9.83 8.40 2.98
CA PHE A 380 -10.18 9.80 3.16
C PHE A 380 -9.03 10.66 2.63
N ILE A 381 -9.32 11.57 1.69
CA ILE A 381 -8.35 12.54 1.15
C ILE A 381 -8.84 13.97 1.39
N GLN A 382 -7.90 14.91 1.45
CA GLN A 382 -8.18 16.34 1.38
C GLN A 382 -8.13 16.78 -0.08
N PHE A 383 -9.04 17.66 -0.48
CA PHE A 383 -9.05 18.29 -1.81
C PHE A 383 -9.50 19.75 -1.72
N GLN A 384 -9.22 20.52 -2.76
CA GLN A 384 -9.60 21.93 -2.87
C GLN A 384 -10.96 22.05 -3.58
N ASP A 385 -11.96 22.65 -2.92
CA ASP A 385 -13.31 22.86 -3.46
C ASP A 385 -13.70 24.34 -3.31
N SER A 386 -13.86 25.07 -4.42
CA SER A 386 -14.27 26.48 -4.45
C SER A 386 -13.49 27.45 -3.54
N GLY A 387 -12.24 27.14 -3.19
CA GLY A 387 -11.40 27.93 -2.26
C GLY A 387 -11.33 27.38 -0.83
N GLU A 388 -12.19 26.44 -0.46
CA GLU A 388 -12.14 25.73 0.82
C GLU A 388 -11.40 24.38 0.71
N GLN A 389 -10.91 23.86 1.84
CA GLN A 389 -10.42 22.49 1.93
C GLN A 389 -11.55 21.55 2.38
N SER A 390 -11.91 20.60 1.52
CA SER A 390 -12.94 19.59 1.79
C SER A 390 -12.34 18.18 1.92
N ILE A 391 -13.10 17.25 2.52
CA ILE A 391 -12.69 15.85 2.66
C ILE A 391 -13.58 14.97 1.79
N LEU A 392 -12.94 14.07 1.05
CA LEU A 392 -13.60 13.10 0.18
C LEU A 392 -13.27 11.67 0.63
N ARG A 393 -14.27 10.80 0.79
CA ARG A 393 -14.07 9.34 0.86
C ARG A 393 -14.06 8.77 -0.57
N ILE A 394 -12.92 8.28 -1.03
CA ILE A 394 -12.75 7.73 -2.39
C ILE A 394 -13.70 6.54 -2.60
N LYS A 395 -14.56 6.60 -3.63
CA LYS A 395 -15.38 5.47 -4.09
C LYS A 395 -14.74 4.79 -5.30
N SER A 396 -14.15 5.56 -6.21
CA SER A 396 -13.25 5.04 -7.25
C SER A 396 -12.29 6.12 -7.77
N ILE A 397 -11.19 5.66 -8.36
CA ILE A 397 -10.25 6.44 -9.16
C ILE A 397 -10.31 5.85 -10.58
N TYR A 398 -10.32 6.68 -11.63
CA TYR A 398 -10.41 6.21 -13.02
C TYR A 398 -9.81 7.20 -14.03
N HIS A 399 -9.47 6.73 -15.23
CA HIS A 399 -9.22 7.59 -16.40
C HIS A 399 -10.54 7.85 -17.14
N ASP A 400 -10.87 9.10 -17.46
CA ASP A 400 -12.08 9.46 -18.23
C ASP A 400 -11.89 9.33 -19.76
N GLU A 401 -12.87 9.79 -20.54
CA GLU A 401 -12.81 9.79 -22.01
C GLU A 401 -11.64 10.60 -22.62
N ASN A 402 -11.08 11.56 -21.87
CA ASN A 402 -9.91 12.35 -22.27
C ASN A 402 -8.59 11.73 -21.77
N ASN A 403 -8.67 10.58 -21.08
CA ASN A 403 -7.58 9.96 -20.32
C ASN A 403 -7.09 10.83 -19.14
N ASP A 404 -7.87 11.81 -18.69
CA ASP A 404 -7.58 12.51 -17.44
C ASP A 404 -7.90 11.61 -16.24
N MET A 405 -7.10 11.70 -15.17
CA MET A 405 -7.37 10.93 -13.95
C MET A 405 -8.37 11.69 -13.05
N LYS A 406 -9.54 11.10 -12.82
CA LYS A 406 -10.58 11.63 -11.94
C LYS A 406 -10.76 10.75 -10.71
N ILE A 407 -11.24 11.36 -9.61
CA ILE A 407 -11.69 10.66 -8.41
C ILE A 407 -13.18 10.92 -8.22
N ILE A 408 -13.97 9.87 -8.05
CA ILE A 408 -15.35 9.95 -7.56
C ILE A 408 -15.38 9.52 -6.09
N GLY A 409 -16.09 10.28 -5.25
CA GLY A 409 -16.17 10.00 -3.82
C GLY A 409 -17.35 10.65 -3.10
N GLU A 410 -17.46 10.32 -1.82
CA GLU A 410 -18.49 10.82 -0.90
C GLU A 410 -17.93 12.01 -0.11
N LEU A 411 -18.65 13.14 -0.13
CA LEU A 411 -18.19 14.41 0.45
C LEU A 411 -18.51 14.48 1.95
N LEU A 412 -17.51 14.81 2.77
CA LEU A 412 -17.58 14.75 4.23
C LEU A 412 -17.25 16.11 4.90
N HIS A 413 -17.93 16.38 5.99
CA HIS A 413 -17.60 17.42 6.96
C HIS A 413 -16.86 16.86 8.17
N ILE A 414 -16.00 17.68 8.78
CA ILE A 414 -15.54 17.49 10.17
C ILE A 414 -16.53 18.19 11.09
N ILE A 415 -17.08 17.46 12.07
CA ILE A 415 -17.79 18.03 13.21
C ILE A 415 -16.91 17.89 14.45
N PRO A 416 -16.50 18.98 15.13
CA PRO A 416 -15.71 18.88 16.36
C PRO A 416 -16.55 18.31 17.51
N GLU A 417 -15.95 17.43 18.30
CA GLU A 417 -16.59 16.77 19.44
C GLU A 417 -16.13 17.40 20.78
N LYS A 418 -16.97 17.32 21.82
CA LYS A 418 -16.76 18.04 23.11
C LYS A 418 -15.51 17.59 23.89
N ASP A 419 -14.97 16.41 23.59
CA ASP A 419 -13.73 15.86 24.14
C ASP A 419 -12.48 16.31 23.36
N GLY A 420 -12.62 17.26 22.43
CA GLY A 420 -11.53 17.74 21.58
C GLY A 420 -11.29 16.88 20.34
N HIS A 421 -12.14 15.90 20.07
CA HIS A 421 -12.07 15.04 18.89
C HIS A 421 -12.86 15.62 17.71
N SER A 422 -13.03 14.83 16.66
CA SER A 422 -13.54 15.29 15.36
C SER A 422 -14.14 14.12 14.61
N LYS A 423 -15.45 14.15 14.43
CA LYS A 423 -16.21 13.13 13.71
C LYS A 423 -16.35 13.52 12.23
N LEU A 424 -16.06 12.58 11.34
CA LEU A 424 -16.42 12.72 9.93
C LEU A 424 -17.90 12.34 9.73
N VAL A 425 -18.66 13.21 9.05
CA VAL A 425 -20.09 13.03 8.75
C VAL A 425 -20.35 13.43 7.28
N PRO A 426 -21.20 12.71 6.51
CA PRO A 426 -21.54 13.10 5.14
C PRO A 426 -22.13 14.51 5.03
N LYS A 427 -21.80 15.24 3.96
CA LYS A 427 -22.11 16.67 3.81
C LYS A 427 -23.60 16.98 3.56
N ASN A 428 -24.41 16.01 3.12
CA ASN A 428 -25.88 16.08 3.12
C ASN A 428 -26.53 14.70 2.95
N SER A 429 -27.86 14.62 3.14
CA SER A 429 -28.68 13.40 3.16
C SER A 429 -28.61 12.52 1.90
N ASP A 430 -28.34 13.12 0.74
CA ASP A 430 -28.68 12.51 -0.55
C ASP A 430 -27.57 11.58 -1.10
N ASN A 431 -26.49 11.35 -0.32
CA ASN A 431 -25.33 10.54 -0.72
C ASN A 431 -24.70 10.96 -2.08
N SER A 432 -24.87 12.21 -2.49
CA SER A 432 -24.43 12.70 -3.79
C SER A 432 -22.90 12.61 -3.91
N ASN A 433 -22.44 11.87 -4.92
CA ASN A 433 -21.03 11.61 -5.13
C ASN A 433 -20.39 12.82 -5.83
N ARG A 434 -19.33 13.37 -5.23
CA ARG A 434 -18.53 14.45 -5.84
C ARG A 434 -17.47 13.82 -6.72
N ILE A 435 -17.38 14.30 -7.96
CA ILE A 435 -16.29 14.00 -8.89
C ILE A 435 -15.31 15.16 -8.80
N ILE A 436 -14.01 14.86 -8.69
CA ILE A 436 -12.91 15.82 -8.69
C ILE A 436 -11.84 15.39 -9.68
N ASP A 437 -11.04 16.34 -10.14
CA ASP A 437 -9.80 16.03 -10.85
C ASP A 437 -8.72 15.57 -9.86
N ILE A 438 -7.81 14.68 -10.29
CA ILE A 438 -6.68 14.24 -9.44
C ILE A 438 -5.83 15.43 -8.95
N LEU A 439 -5.67 16.47 -9.76
CA LEU A 439 -4.85 17.65 -9.45
C LEU A 439 -5.52 18.58 -8.42
N GLN A 440 -6.80 18.36 -8.09
CA GLN A 440 -7.50 19.07 -7.00
C GLN A 440 -7.24 18.40 -5.64
N ALA A 441 -6.72 17.18 -5.59
CA ALA A 441 -6.35 16.51 -4.35
C ALA A 441 -5.10 17.16 -3.72
N LEU A 442 -5.06 17.22 -2.39
CA LEU A 442 -3.98 17.84 -1.62
C LEU A 442 -3.11 16.78 -0.90
N GLY A 443 -3.66 15.59 -0.69
CA GLY A 443 -3.04 14.43 -0.03
C GLY A 443 -4.06 13.63 0.80
N ARG A 444 -3.57 12.59 1.50
CA ARG A 444 -4.36 11.81 2.47
C ARG A 444 -4.83 12.71 3.62
N PHE A 445 -6.02 12.42 4.14
CA PHE A 445 -6.48 12.95 5.42
C PHE A 445 -5.98 12.07 6.56
N TYR A 446 -5.46 12.70 7.62
CA TYR A 446 -5.04 12.05 8.86
C TYR A 446 -5.73 12.76 10.03
N SER A 447 -6.29 12.01 10.96
CA SER A 447 -6.91 12.58 12.17
C SER A 447 -5.93 12.83 13.30
N PHE A 448 -4.71 12.26 13.25
CA PHE A 448 -3.69 12.43 14.30
C PHE A 448 -2.57 13.42 13.95
N TYR A 449 -2.39 13.77 12.68
CA TYR A 449 -1.32 14.66 12.23
C TYR A 449 -1.83 16.05 11.87
N LYS A 450 -1.26 17.10 12.49
CA LYS A 450 -1.43 18.49 12.06
C LYS A 450 -0.66 18.71 10.75
N ILE A 451 -1.33 18.43 9.64
CA ILE A 451 -0.82 18.67 8.29
C ILE A 451 -0.64 20.18 8.08
N LYS A 452 0.52 20.59 7.56
CA LYS A 452 0.87 22.00 7.34
C LYS A 452 0.94 22.39 5.86
N CYS A 453 1.11 21.41 4.98
CA CYS A 453 1.47 21.64 3.58
C CYS A 453 0.58 20.83 2.63
N ASN A 454 0.32 21.40 1.46
CA ASN A 454 -0.39 20.72 0.38
C ASN A 454 0.60 20.11 -0.61
N THR A 455 0.25 18.94 -1.14
CA THR A 455 1.05 18.28 -2.18
C THR A 455 0.67 18.89 -3.53
N VAL A 456 1.61 19.57 -4.19
CA VAL A 456 1.38 20.14 -5.53
C VAL A 456 1.83 19.13 -6.58
N VAL A 457 0.95 18.17 -6.86
CA VAL A 457 1.10 17.22 -7.98
C VAL A 457 0.81 17.95 -9.29
N LYS A 458 1.54 17.58 -10.36
CA LYS A 458 1.49 18.23 -11.67
C LYS A 458 1.16 17.28 -12.82
N GLU A 459 1.65 16.04 -12.78
CA GLU A 459 1.56 15.13 -13.93
C GLU A 459 1.66 13.64 -13.57
N GLN A 460 1.20 12.79 -14.50
CA GLN A 460 1.29 11.33 -14.41
C GLN A 460 2.67 10.83 -14.87
N LYS A 461 3.30 9.95 -14.08
CA LYS A 461 4.54 9.24 -14.43
C LYS A 461 4.43 7.75 -14.08
N SER A 462 5.19 6.92 -14.79
CA SER A 462 5.26 5.47 -14.54
C SER A 462 6.00 5.11 -13.24
N ALA A 463 5.76 3.91 -12.72
CA ALA A 463 6.46 3.39 -11.54
C ALA A 463 7.99 3.32 -11.75
N ILE A 464 8.45 2.97 -12.96
CA ILE A 464 9.87 2.95 -13.32
C ILE A 464 10.47 4.36 -13.27
N HIS A 465 9.74 5.38 -13.71
CA HIS A 465 10.19 6.77 -13.59
C HIS A 465 10.32 7.20 -12.13
N ARG A 466 9.32 6.89 -11.29
CA ARG A 466 9.36 7.12 -9.83
C ARG A 466 10.56 6.44 -9.17
N GLU A 467 10.82 5.17 -9.50
CA GLU A 467 11.97 4.42 -8.99
C GLU A 467 13.31 5.03 -9.44
N ASN A 468 13.40 5.50 -10.69
CA ASN A 468 14.59 6.15 -11.22
C ASN A 468 14.91 7.49 -10.53
N ILE A 469 13.89 8.25 -10.07
CA ILE A 469 14.09 9.44 -9.22
C ILE A 469 14.64 9.02 -7.84
N LEU A 470 13.99 8.05 -7.19
CA LEU A 470 14.31 7.63 -5.82
C LEU A 470 15.70 7.00 -5.72
N SER A 471 16.00 6.03 -6.59
CA SER A 471 17.33 5.42 -6.71
C SER A 471 18.37 6.43 -7.21
N GLY A 472 17.99 7.34 -8.10
CA GLY A 472 18.91 8.27 -8.77
C GLY A 472 19.54 7.73 -10.03
N ARG A 473 18.97 6.68 -10.62
CA ARG A 473 19.35 6.16 -11.94
C ARG A 473 18.96 7.09 -13.09
N GLN A 474 18.06 8.05 -12.84
CA GLN A 474 17.76 9.12 -13.79
C GLN A 474 19.01 10.00 -14.01
N LYS A 475 19.61 9.90 -15.19
CA LYS A 475 20.52 10.94 -15.69
C LYS A 475 19.73 12.25 -15.76
N GLN A 476 20.07 13.21 -14.91
CA GLN A 476 19.37 14.49 -14.87
C GLN A 476 19.93 15.44 -15.92
N GLU A 477 19.13 15.73 -16.93
CA GLU A 477 18.96 17.14 -17.31
C GLU A 477 18.13 17.77 -16.19
N LEU A 478 18.77 18.61 -15.37
CA LEU A 478 18.10 19.43 -14.36
C LEU A 478 17.58 20.69 -15.06
N PRO A 479 16.26 20.95 -15.11
CA PRO A 479 15.74 22.19 -15.69
C PRO A 479 15.89 23.34 -14.68
N TYR A 480 17.13 23.77 -14.42
CA TYR A 480 17.42 25.10 -13.89
C TYR A 480 18.85 25.56 -14.21
N VAL A 481 18.98 26.68 -14.91
CA VAL A 481 20.27 27.34 -15.15
C VAL A 481 20.63 28.14 -13.90
N LEU A 482 21.70 27.74 -13.21
CA LEU A 482 22.33 28.58 -12.19
C LEU A 482 23.09 29.72 -12.86
N HIS A 483 22.41 30.84 -13.08
CA HIS A 483 23.09 32.10 -13.43
C HIS A 483 23.94 32.59 -12.26
N HIS A 484 25.24 32.32 -12.31
CA HIS A 484 26.21 32.92 -11.40
C HIS A 484 26.26 34.45 -11.56
N PRO A 485 26.02 35.24 -10.51
CA PRO A 485 26.43 36.63 -10.49
C PRO A 485 27.92 36.73 -10.16
N PHE A 486 28.60 37.69 -10.81
CA PHE A 486 29.99 38.11 -10.57
C PHE A 486 31.15 37.13 -10.87
N SER A 487 31.74 37.33 -12.05
CA SER A 487 33.13 37.81 -12.07
C SER A 487 33.36 38.77 -13.25
N LYS A 488 33.79 40.01 -12.97
CA LYS A 488 34.31 40.91 -14.00
C LYS A 488 35.77 40.52 -14.27
N VAL A 489 36.09 40.16 -15.51
CA VAL A 489 37.46 40.22 -16.03
C VAL A 489 37.43 40.99 -17.34
N SER A 490 38.21 42.05 -17.44
CA SER A 490 38.31 42.88 -18.63
C SER A 490 39.08 42.17 -19.73
N ASN A 491 38.55 42.17 -20.95
CA ASN A 491 39.35 41.98 -22.15
C ASN A 491 38.87 42.92 -23.25
N GLN A 492 39.73 43.88 -23.61
CA GLN A 492 39.56 44.69 -24.81
C GLN A 492 39.88 43.81 -26.03
N ARG A 493 39.02 43.79 -27.05
CA ARG A 493 39.46 43.74 -28.46
C ARG A 493 38.32 44.05 -29.44
N ARG A 494 38.52 45.16 -30.15
CA ARG A 494 38.14 45.43 -31.56
C ARG A 494 36.80 44.85 -32.05
N TYR A 495 35.83 45.74 -32.22
CA TYR A 495 34.88 45.63 -33.32
C TYR A 495 35.63 45.44 -34.65
N ASN A 496 35.09 44.63 -35.56
CA ASN A 496 35.09 44.93 -36.99
C ASN A 496 34.02 44.12 -37.74
N ASN A 497 33.09 44.86 -38.34
CA ASN A 497 32.38 44.60 -39.60
C ASN A 497 31.36 43.45 -39.79
N HIS A 498 30.30 43.86 -40.50
CA HIS A 498 29.46 43.10 -41.43
C HIS A 498 28.39 42.15 -40.88
N GLN A 499 27.25 42.74 -40.50
CA GLN A 499 25.95 42.33 -41.06
C GLN A 499 25.08 43.56 -41.38
N MET A 500 24.63 43.65 -42.64
CA MET A 500 23.26 44.05 -42.95
C MET A 500 22.74 43.07 -44.00
N LYS A 501 21.55 42.54 -43.77
CA LYS A 501 20.81 41.73 -44.76
C LYS A 501 19.96 42.65 -45.64
N MET A 502 19.65 42.18 -46.84
CA MET A 502 18.51 42.68 -47.63
C MET A 502 17.22 41.96 -47.19
N THR A 503 16.07 42.33 -47.78
CA THR A 503 14.76 41.64 -47.70
C THR A 503 14.07 41.63 -46.32
N GLU A 504 12.75 41.71 -46.14
CA GLU A 504 11.53 42.17 -46.89
C GLU A 504 10.41 42.23 -45.79
N ASP A 505 9.25 42.91 -45.85
CA ASP A 505 8.57 43.79 -46.84
C ASP A 505 7.63 44.79 -46.07
N MET A 506 6.98 45.81 -46.66
CA MET A 506 5.57 45.89 -47.14
C MET A 506 4.48 45.30 -46.18
N GLU A 507 3.33 45.93 -45.85
CA GLU A 507 2.53 46.99 -46.51
C GLU A 507 1.79 47.98 -45.53
N ILE A 508 1.51 49.20 -46.03
CA ILE A 508 0.25 50.00 -45.95
C ILE A 508 -0.49 50.17 -44.60
N ASP A 509 -0.67 51.43 -44.13
CA ASP A 509 -1.92 52.20 -44.37
C ASP A 509 -1.78 53.73 -44.13
N THR A 510 -2.59 54.51 -44.85
CA THR A 510 -2.79 55.99 -44.87
C THR A 510 -1.58 56.93 -44.90
#